data_AF-A0A9D9CCP0-F1
#
_entry.id   AF-A0A9D9CCP0-F1
#
_cell.length_a   1.000
_cell.length_b   1.000
_cell.length_c   1.000
_cell.angle_alpha   90.00
_cell.angle_beta   90.00
_cell.angle_gamma   90.00
#
_symmetry.space_group_name_H-M   'P 1'
#
loop_
_entity.id
_entity.type
_entity.pdbx_description
1 polymer ?
#
loop_
_entity_poly.entity_id
_entity_poly.type
_entity_poly.pdbx_seq_one_letter_code
_entity_poly.pdbx_strand_id
1 'polypeptide(L)'
;MIMEKIIDPIPVELLKQELNEKTFLRKTSKAGNEVYVVNYENAPNVLREVGRLREITFRSVGSGSGTACDIDHFDIEDKACYQLVLWNPDADEIIGGYRFTRLKEASYREDGQPYINSAKLFKFTPEFCERYFPHALEMARAWVQPKYQSREMGLKSLFALD
;
A
#
# COMPACT_ATOMS: atom_id res chain seq x y z
N MET A 1 -9.84 -22.32 -8.97
CA MET A 1 -8.73 -21.87 -8.11
C MET A 1 -9.16 -22.09 -6.67
N ILE A 2 -8.33 -22.70 -5.83
CA ILE A 2 -8.62 -22.84 -4.40
C ILE A 2 -8.39 -21.48 -3.77
N MET A 3 -9.40 -20.94 -3.11
CA MET A 3 -9.33 -19.65 -2.43
C MET A 3 -8.87 -19.88 -1.00
N GLU A 4 -7.71 -19.35 -0.62
CA GLU A 4 -7.23 -19.45 0.76
C GLU A 4 -8.11 -18.62 1.70
N LYS A 5 -8.23 -19.07 2.96
CA LYS A 5 -8.84 -18.26 4.01
C LYS A 5 -7.98 -17.01 4.20
N ILE A 6 -8.60 -15.83 4.10
CA ILE A 6 -7.92 -14.56 4.43
C ILE A 6 -7.46 -14.61 5.89
N ILE A 7 -6.27 -14.09 6.18
CA ILE A 7 -5.76 -14.03 7.55
C ILE A 7 -6.74 -13.27 8.47
N ASP A 8 -6.72 -13.61 9.76
CA ASP A 8 -7.50 -12.88 10.75
C ASP A 8 -6.96 -11.44 10.92
N PRO A 9 -7.79 -10.46 11.35
CA PRO A 9 -7.35 -9.08 11.54
C PRO A 9 -6.16 -8.96 12.49
N ILE A 10 -5.23 -8.08 12.15
CA ILE A 10 -4.11 -7.76 13.03
C ILE A 10 -4.63 -6.93 14.22
N PRO A 11 -4.23 -7.24 15.48
CA PRO A 11 -4.61 -6.47 16.65
C PRO A 11 -4.32 -4.98 16.51
N VAL A 12 -5.31 -4.15 16.83
CA VAL A 12 -5.28 -2.71 16.56
C VAL A 12 -4.17 -1.98 17.33
N GLU A 13 -3.81 -2.50 18.50
CA GLU A 13 -2.74 -2.00 19.35
C GLU A 13 -1.37 -2.15 18.67
N LEU A 14 -1.16 -3.23 17.91
CA LEU A 14 0.06 -3.42 17.12
C LEU A 14 0.11 -2.44 15.95
N LEU A 15 -1.04 -2.20 15.30
CA LEU A 15 -1.13 -1.20 14.22
C LEU A 15 -0.79 0.19 14.75
N LYS A 16 -1.35 0.59 15.89
CA LYS A 16 -1.08 1.89 16.53
C LYS A 16 0.37 2.06 16.99
N GLN A 17 1.05 0.98 17.38
CA GLN A 17 2.48 1.03 17.71
C GLN A 17 3.33 1.38 16.48
N GLU A 18 2.92 0.94 15.29
CA GLU A 18 3.65 1.17 14.04
C GLU A 18 3.19 2.45 13.30
N LEU A 19 1.91 2.82 13.42
CA LEU A 19 1.32 4.08 12.96
C LEU A 19 1.56 5.20 13.98
N ASN A 20 2.82 5.62 14.09
CA ASN A 20 3.30 6.57 15.10
C ASN A 20 3.93 7.82 14.47
N GLU A 21 4.49 8.71 15.29
CA GLU A 21 5.09 9.98 14.83
C GLU A 21 6.19 9.82 13.78
N LYS A 22 6.92 8.69 13.76
CA LYS A 22 7.99 8.43 12.79
C LYS A 22 7.47 8.03 11.42
N THR A 23 6.29 7.43 11.36
CA THR A 23 5.64 6.97 10.12
C THR A 23 4.55 7.93 9.65
N PHE A 24 4.15 8.87 10.52
CA PHE A 24 3.16 9.90 10.21
C PHE A 24 3.66 10.85 9.12
N LEU A 25 2.84 11.06 8.10
CA LEU A 25 3.10 12.02 7.03
C LEU A 25 2.33 13.32 7.26
N ARG A 26 1.00 13.23 7.36
CA ARG A 26 0.12 14.40 7.52
C ARG A 26 -1.29 13.99 7.95
N LYS A 27 -2.10 14.97 8.34
CA LYS A 27 -3.57 14.81 8.39
C LYS A 27 -4.19 15.16 7.04
N THR A 28 -5.30 14.54 6.70
CA THR A 28 -6.11 14.95 5.55
C THR A 28 -6.78 16.30 5.84
N SER A 29 -7.06 17.06 4.77
CA SER A 29 -7.73 18.36 4.89
C SER A 29 -9.19 18.23 5.34
N LYS A 30 -9.80 17.07 5.13
CA LYS A 30 -11.19 16.75 5.42
C LYS A 30 -11.32 15.40 6.11
N ALA A 31 -12.41 15.23 6.85
CA ALA A 31 -12.74 14.01 7.59
C ALA A 31 -11.74 13.58 8.69
N GLY A 32 -10.70 14.37 8.99
CA GLY A 32 -9.81 14.09 10.13
C GLY A 32 -9.06 12.76 10.05
N ASN A 33 -8.79 12.26 8.84
CA ASN A 33 -8.00 11.06 8.65
C ASN A 33 -6.50 11.40 8.75
N GLU A 34 -5.69 10.37 8.99
CA GLU A 34 -4.25 10.48 9.12
C GLU A 34 -3.59 9.67 8.00
N VAL A 35 -2.52 10.22 7.43
CA VAL A 35 -1.77 9.59 6.36
C VAL A 35 -0.41 9.18 6.91
N TYR A 36 -0.05 7.92 6.71
CA TYR A 36 1.20 7.33 7.14
C TYR A 36 1.97 6.78 5.94
N VAL A 37 3.29 6.80 6.02
CA VAL A 37 4.20 6.14 5.08
C VAL A 37 4.97 5.08 5.83
N VAL A 38 4.79 3.82 5.41
CA VAL A 38 5.37 2.65 6.05
C VAL A 38 6.00 1.71 5.05
N ASN A 39 6.87 0.81 5.51
CA ASN A 39 7.40 -0.31 4.73
C ASN A 39 7.53 -1.55 5.62
N TYR A 40 7.97 -2.67 5.06
CA TYR A 40 8.13 -3.93 5.80
C TYR A 40 9.08 -3.80 7.00
N GLU A 41 10.11 -2.95 6.92
CA GLU A 41 11.12 -2.81 7.98
C GLU A 41 10.58 -2.06 9.21
N ASN A 42 9.76 -1.03 9.00
CA ASN A 42 9.27 -0.18 10.10
C ASN A 42 7.86 -0.50 10.59
N ALA A 43 7.04 -1.19 9.80
CA ALA A 43 5.66 -1.51 10.13
C ALA A 43 5.20 -2.87 9.55
N PRO A 44 5.81 -3.99 9.97
CA PRO A 44 5.46 -5.32 9.47
C PRO A 44 4.00 -5.71 9.77
N ASN A 45 3.43 -5.29 10.91
CA ASN A 45 2.04 -5.60 11.26
C ASN A 45 1.05 -4.79 10.40
N VAL A 46 1.33 -3.50 10.18
CA VAL A 46 0.55 -2.66 9.28
C VAL A 46 0.62 -3.19 7.85
N LEU A 47 1.79 -3.61 7.37
CA LEU A 47 1.90 -4.18 6.03
C LEU A 47 1.03 -5.45 5.89
N ARG A 48 1.04 -6.34 6.89
CA ARG A 48 0.18 -7.53 6.91
C ARG A 48 -1.30 -7.18 6.89
N GLU A 49 -1.70 -6.15 7.65
CA GLU A 49 -3.08 -5.68 7.63
C GLU A 49 -3.47 -5.05 6.28
N VAL A 50 -2.57 -4.28 5.65
CA VAL A 50 -2.74 -3.76 4.29
C VAL A 50 -2.94 -4.92 3.30
N GLY A 51 -2.14 -5.98 3.37
CA GLY A 51 -2.30 -7.16 2.51
C GLY A 51 -3.62 -7.91 2.74
N ARG A 52 -4.07 -8.02 4.00
CA ARG A 52 -5.38 -8.58 4.35
C ARG A 52 -6.51 -7.77 3.72
N LEU A 53 -6.48 -6.45 3.88
CA LEU A 53 -7.50 -5.53 3.40
C LEU A 53 -7.51 -5.39 1.88
N ARG A 54 -6.32 -5.41 1.24
CA ARG A 54 -6.19 -5.51 -0.23
C ARG A 54 -6.86 -6.75 -0.76
N GLU A 55 -6.60 -7.92 -0.17
CA GLU A 55 -7.22 -9.16 -0.64
C GLU A 55 -8.75 -9.13 -0.47
N ILE A 56 -9.26 -8.62 0.66
CA ILE A 56 -10.71 -8.41 0.86
C ILE A 56 -11.28 -7.52 -0.25
N THR A 57 -10.60 -6.40 -0.51
CA THR A 57 -11.02 -5.40 -1.50
C THR A 57 -10.99 -5.94 -2.92
N PHE A 58 -9.94 -6.65 -3.29
CA PHE A 58 -9.78 -7.16 -4.65
C PHE A 58 -10.67 -8.38 -4.90
N ARG A 59 -10.87 -9.27 -3.91
CA ARG A 59 -11.86 -10.35 -4.02
C ARG A 59 -13.28 -9.83 -4.20
N SER A 60 -13.66 -8.72 -3.56
CA SER A 60 -15.02 -8.20 -3.69
C SER A 60 -15.38 -7.71 -5.09
N VAL A 61 -14.38 -7.46 -5.94
CA VAL A 61 -14.56 -7.04 -7.35
C VAL A 61 -14.05 -8.08 -8.36
N GLY A 62 -13.71 -9.29 -7.90
CA GLY A 62 -13.26 -10.39 -8.76
C GLY A 62 -11.79 -10.34 -9.21
N SER A 63 -10.99 -9.45 -8.63
CA SER A 63 -9.55 -9.24 -8.96
C SER A 63 -8.59 -9.74 -7.87
N GLY A 64 -9.09 -10.49 -6.88
CA GLY A 64 -8.29 -11.01 -5.76
C GLY A 64 -7.22 -11.99 -6.22
N SER A 65 -6.11 -12.06 -5.48
CA SER A 65 -5.01 -12.98 -5.78
C SER A 65 -5.35 -14.44 -5.45
N GLY A 66 -6.32 -14.65 -4.56
CA GLY A 66 -6.71 -15.96 -4.05
C GLY A 66 -5.88 -16.42 -2.84
N THR A 67 -4.85 -15.66 -2.45
CA THR A 67 -3.99 -15.96 -1.29
C THR A 67 -4.59 -15.44 0.01
N ALA A 68 -4.08 -15.88 1.16
CA ALA A 68 -4.55 -15.43 2.47
C ALA A 68 -4.25 -13.93 2.75
N CYS A 69 -3.27 -13.34 2.05
CA CYS A 69 -2.79 -11.98 2.26
C CYS A 69 -2.11 -11.47 0.98
N ASP A 70 -2.58 -10.36 0.42
CA ASP A 70 -2.06 -9.79 -0.83
C ASP A 70 -0.76 -8.99 -0.59
N ILE A 71 0.32 -9.72 -0.33
CA ILE A 71 1.70 -9.22 -0.20
C ILE A 71 2.58 -10.00 -1.17
N ASP A 72 3.36 -9.30 -1.97
CA ASP A 72 4.31 -9.89 -2.91
C ASP A 72 5.78 -9.55 -2.56
N HIS A 73 6.73 -10.05 -3.35
CA HIS A 73 8.16 -9.80 -3.13
C HIS A 73 8.53 -8.31 -3.17
N PHE A 74 7.81 -7.48 -3.93
CA PHE A 74 8.10 -6.05 -3.95
C PHE A 74 7.76 -5.40 -2.61
N ASP A 75 6.73 -5.89 -1.91
CA ASP A 75 6.32 -5.35 -0.62
C ASP A 75 7.35 -5.65 0.51
N ILE A 76 8.23 -6.64 0.33
CA ILE A 76 9.15 -7.14 1.38
C ILE A 76 10.64 -6.96 1.01
N GLU A 77 11.03 -7.28 -0.22
CA GLU A 77 12.43 -7.38 -0.63
C GLU A 77 12.99 -6.04 -1.13
N ASP A 78 12.15 -5.19 -1.73
CA ASP A 78 12.57 -3.90 -2.25
C ASP A 78 12.48 -2.81 -1.18
N LYS A 79 13.63 -2.31 -0.72
CA LYS A 79 13.70 -1.23 0.27
C LYS A 79 13.08 0.08 -0.24
N ALA A 80 12.97 0.24 -1.56
CA ALA A 80 12.36 1.41 -2.17
C ALA A 80 10.81 1.35 -2.16
N CYS A 81 10.22 0.22 -1.74
CA CYS A 81 8.78 0.02 -1.72
C CYS A 81 8.17 0.47 -0.38
N TYR A 82 7.15 1.30 -0.47
CA TYR A 82 6.42 1.86 0.65
C TYR A 82 4.91 1.69 0.44
N GLN A 83 4.18 1.68 1.55
CA GLN A 83 2.72 1.82 1.58
C GLN A 83 2.37 3.22 2.10
N LEU A 84 1.52 3.92 1.34
CA LEU A 84 0.80 5.08 1.81
C LEU A 84 -0.52 4.60 2.44
N VAL A 85 -0.66 4.77 3.74
CA VAL A 85 -1.78 4.22 4.52
C VAL A 85 -2.68 5.36 4.99
N LEU A 86 -3.97 5.27 4.69
CA LEU A 86 -4.99 6.19 5.17
C LEU A 86 -5.66 5.59 6.41
N TRP A 87 -5.48 6.22 7.55
CA TRP A 87 -5.95 5.78 8.86
C TRP A 87 -7.12 6.65 9.35
N ASN A 88 -8.14 6.00 9.91
CA ASN A 88 -9.24 6.64 10.60
C ASN A 88 -9.04 6.53 12.12
N PRO A 89 -8.60 7.59 12.82
CA PRO A 89 -8.37 7.53 14.26
C PRO A 89 -9.67 7.41 15.08
N ASP A 90 -10.82 7.76 14.52
CA ASP A 90 -12.11 7.67 15.25
C ASP A 90 -12.63 6.23 15.32
N ALA A 91 -12.30 5.41 14.32
CA ALA A 91 -12.75 4.02 14.21
C ALA A 91 -11.61 3.01 14.47
N ASP A 92 -10.38 3.50 14.62
CA ASP A 92 -9.16 2.71 14.66
C ASP A 92 -9.03 1.72 13.48
N GLU A 93 -9.26 2.22 12.26
CA GLU A 93 -9.27 1.40 11.04
C GLU A 93 -8.43 2.01 9.92
N ILE A 94 -7.75 1.15 9.15
CA ILE A 94 -7.16 1.54 7.85
C ILE A 94 -8.30 1.62 6.82
N ILE A 95 -8.49 2.79 6.22
CA ILE A 95 -9.52 3.04 5.20
C ILE A 95 -9.09 2.51 3.83
N GLY A 96 -7.83 2.71 3.48
CA GLY A 96 -7.31 2.46 2.14
C GLY A 96 -5.85 2.84 2.02
N GLY A 97 -5.35 2.79 0.80
CA GLY A 97 -3.96 3.15 0.56
C GLY A 97 -3.49 2.92 -0.87
N TYR A 98 -2.21 3.17 -1.04
CA TYR A 98 -1.46 2.95 -2.27
C TYR A 98 -0.12 2.31 -1.94
N ARG A 99 0.36 1.42 -2.80
CA ARG A 99 1.78 1.08 -2.83
C ARG A 99 2.50 2.08 -3.71
N PHE A 100 3.68 2.50 -3.30
CA PHE A 100 4.56 3.25 -4.19
C PHE A 100 6.03 2.85 -4.03
N THR A 101 6.76 2.89 -5.14
CA THR A 101 8.20 2.67 -5.15
C THR A 101 8.91 3.98 -5.45
N ARG A 102 9.87 4.36 -4.61
CA ARG A 102 10.74 5.51 -4.87
C ARG A 102 11.78 5.13 -5.91
N LEU A 103 11.57 5.54 -7.15
CA LEU A 103 12.40 5.06 -8.27
C LEU A 103 13.88 5.45 -8.15
N LYS A 104 14.19 6.53 -7.43
CA LYS A 104 15.55 6.93 -7.08
C LYS A 104 16.30 5.86 -6.26
N GLU A 105 15.57 5.10 -5.45
CA GLU A 105 16.10 4.11 -4.51
C GLU A 105 15.96 2.68 -5.05
N ALA A 106 15.36 2.51 -6.23
CA ALA A 106 15.09 1.21 -6.81
C ALA A 106 16.39 0.44 -7.08
N SER A 107 16.39 -0.83 -6.69
CA SER A 107 17.48 -1.75 -7.02
C SER A 107 17.44 -2.14 -8.50
N TYR A 108 18.56 -2.61 -9.04
CA TYR A 108 18.67 -3.09 -10.41
C TYR A 108 18.99 -4.57 -10.43
N ARG A 109 18.42 -5.29 -11.39
CA ARG A 109 18.71 -6.70 -11.66
C ARG A 109 20.04 -6.82 -12.40
N GLU A 110 20.56 -8.04 -12.50
CA GLU A 110 21.80 -8.34 -13.24
C GLU A 110 21.74 -7.95 -14.72
N ASP A 111 20.54 -7.94 -15.33
CA ASP A 111 20.32 -7.52 -16.72
C ASP A 111 20.28 -5.99 -16.90
N GLY A 112 20.57 -5.22 -15.85
CA GLY A 112 20.57 -3.77 -15.84
C GLY A 112 19.18 -3.14 -15.85
N GLN A 113 18.10 -3.93 -15.77
CA GLN A 113 16.74 -3.40 -15.64
C GLN A 113 16.40 -3.14 -14.17
N PRO A 114 15.57 -2.12 -13.89
CA PRO A 114 15.14 -1.82 -12.52
C PRO A 114 14.27 -2.96 -11.96
N TYR A 115 14.45 -3.26 -10.67
CA TYR A 115 13.65 -4.22 -9.92
C TYR A 115 12.34 -3.57 -9.45
N ILE A 116 11.46 -3.24 -10.40
CA ILE A 116 10.16 -2.59 -10.15
C ILE A 116 9.04 -3.34 -10.87
N ASN A 117 7.78 -3.10 -10.50
CA ASN A 117 6.68 -3.86 -11.06
C ASN A 117 6.48 -3.57 -12.56
N SER A 118 6.66 -2.32 -13.00
CA SER A 118 6.53 -1.94 -14.41
C SER A 118 7.59 -2.60 -15.31
N ALA A 119 8.72 -3.05 -14.76
CA ALA A 119 9.76 -3.77 -15.51
C ALA A 119 9.34 -5.19 -15.93
N LYS A 120 8.16 -5.65 -15.51
CA LYS A 120 7.50 -6.85 -16.04
C LYS A 120 6.82 -6.60 -17.39
N LEU A 121 6.50 -5.35 -17.70
CA LEU A 121 5.75 -4.94 -18.90
C LEU A 121 6.62 -4.15 -19.88
N PHE A 122 7.60 -3.40 -19.36
CA PHE A 122 8.44 -2.51 -20.14
C PHE A 122 9.92 -2.80 -19.92
N LYS A 123 10.73 -2.50 -20.95
CA LYS A 123 12.18 -2.37 -20.80
C LYS A 123 12.51 -0.89 -20.71
N PHE A 124 13.22 -0.49 -19.67
CA PHE A 124 13.65 0.87 -19.44
C PHE A 124 15.03 1.08 -20.03
N THR A 125 15.22 2.19 -20.74
CA THR A 125 16.53 2.59 -21.24
C THR A 125 17.36 3.18 -20.09
N PRO A 126 18.70 3.03 -20.12
CA PRO A 126 19.57 3.67 -19.12
C PRO A 126 19.32 5.19 -19.01
N GLU A 127 19.14 5.88 -20.14
CA GLU A 127 18.83 7.31 -20.17
C GLU A 127 17.54 7.65 -19.41
N PHE A 128 16.49 6.84 -19.56
CA PHE A 128 15.22 7.09 -18.89
C PHE A 128 15.36 6.90 -17.37
N CYS A 129 16.05 5.83 -16.96
CA CYS A 129 16.36 5.57 -15.57
C CYS A 129 17.17 6.72 -14.97
N GLU A 130 18.29 7.11 -15.59
CA GLU A 130 19.17 8.15 -15.05
C GLU A 130 18.51 9.53 -14.97
N ARG A 131 17.72 9.91 -15.98
CA ARG A 131 17.13 11.25 -16.04
C ARG A 131 15.84 11.40 -15.24
N TYR A 132 14.98 10.38 -15.22
CA TYR A 132 13.62 10.54 -14.69
C TYR A 132 13.39 9.81 -13.37
N PHE A 133 14.02 8.66 -13.12
CA PHE A 133 13.80 7.90 -11.88
C PHE A 133 14.14 8.69 -10.61
N PRO A 134 15.20 9.53 -10.57
CA PRO A 134 15.51 10.34 -9.39
C PRO A 134 14.38 11.29 -8.94
N HIS A 135 13.41 11.54 -9.81
CA HIS A 135 12.31 12.50 -9.62
C HIS A 135 10.92 11.87 -9.71
N ALA A 136 10.83 10.54 -9.74
CA ALA A 136 9.59 9.82 -10.01
C ALA A 136 9.26 8.76 -8.94
N LEU A 137 7.96 8.49 -8.80
CA LEU A 137 7.42 7.39 -8.03
C LEU A 137 6.67 6.45 -8.97
N GLU A 138 6.84 5.14 -8.80
CA GLU A 138 5.91 4.17 -9.36
C GLU A 138 4.75 4.00 -8.39
N MET A 139 3.51 4.19 -8.84
CA MET A 139 2.31 3.99 -8.02
C MET A 139 1.63 2.67 -8.41
N ALA A 140 1.19 1.89 -7.44
CA ALA A 140 0.52 0.62 -7.67
C ALA A 140 -0.51 0.31 -6.58
N ARG A 141 -1.34 -0.72 -6.85
CA ARG A 141 -2.25 -1.33 -5.86
C ARG A 141 -3.09 -0.30 -5.11
N ALA A 142 -3.72 0.62 -5.82
CA ALA A 142 -4.68 1.55 -5.23
C ALA A 142 -5.89 0.77 -4.69
N TRP A 143 -6.30 1.05 -3.45
CA TRP A 143 -7.46 0.38 -2.84
C TRP A 143 -8.11 1.24 -1.75
N VAL A 144 -9.40 0.99 -1.55
CA VAL A 144 -10.21 1.48 -0.42
C VAL A 144 -11.01 0.28 0.05
N GLN A 145 -11.01 -0.05 1.34
CA GLN A 145 -11.74 -1.25 1.78
C GLN A 145 -13.25 -1.13 1.48
N PRO A 146 -13.96 -2.23 1.19
CA PRO A 146 -15.35 -2.20 0.75
C PRO A 146 -16.29 -1.41 1.67
N LYS A 147 -16.05 -1.47 2.99
CA LYS A 147 -16.80 -0.70 3.99
C LYS A 147 -16.85 0.80 3.68
N TYR A 148 -15.78 1.36 3.10
CA TYR A 148 -15.67 2.79 2.81
C TYR A 148 -15.90 3.13 1.32
N GLN A 149 -16.31 2.17 0.50
CA GLN A 149 -16.62 2.39 -0.92
C GLN A 149 -18.07 2.84 -1.16
N SER A 150 -18.99 2.60 -0.22
CA SER A 150 -20.39 3.04 -0.34
C SER A 150 -20.63 4.40 0.34
N ARG A 151 -21.55 5.19 -0.22
CA ARG A 151 -21.98 6.49 0.34
C ARG A 151 -22.58 6.40 1.75
N GLU A 152 -22.88 5.20 2.24
CA GLU A 152 -23.52 4.95 3.52
C GLU A 152 -22.61 5.26 4.72
N MET A 153 -21.28 5.26 4.56
CA MET A 153 -20.32 5.65 5.59
C MET A 153 -20.07 7.18 5.67
N GLY A 154 -20.87 7.98 4.98
CA GLY A 154 -20.84 9.44 5.09
C GLY A 154 -19.52 10.08 4.62
N LEU A 155 -19.08 11.14 5.31
CA LEU A 155 -17.94 11.96 4.91
C LEU A 155 -16.63 11.16 4.78
N LYS A 156 -16.44 10.10 5.59
CA LYS A 156 -15.23 9.27 5.56
C LYS A 156 -15.10 8.47 4.26
N SER A 157 -16.22 8.02 3.68
CA SER A 157 -16.22 7.40 2.34
C SER A 157 -15.97 8.44 1.25
N LEU A 158 -16.61 9.61 1.35
CA LEU A 158 -16.49 10.69 0.36
C LEU A 158 -15.05 11.20 0.21
N PHE A 159 -14.28 11.19 1.30
CA PHE A 159 -12.90 11.67 1.35
C PHE A 159 -11.87 10.55 1.52
N ALA A 160 -12.21 9.30 1.21
CA ALA A 160 -11.26 8.18 1.20
C ALA A 160 -10.16 8.32 0.12
N LEU A 161 -10.32 9.26 -0.82
CA LEU A 161 -9.39 9.55 -1.91
C LEU A 161 -8.81 10.98 -1.88
N ASP A 162 -9.05 11.75 -0.80
CA ASP A 162 -8.58 13.16 -0.61
C ASP A 162 -7.18 13.24 0.03
#